data_AF-A0A521ZP93-F1
#
_entry.id   AF-A0A521ZP93-F1
#
_cell.length_a   1.000
_cell.length_b   1.000
_cell.length_c   1.000
_cell.angle_alpha   90.00
_cell.angle_beta   90.00
_cell.angle_gamma   90.00
#
_symmetry.space_group_name_H-M   'P 1'
#
loop_
_entity.id
_entity.type
_entity.pdbx_description
1 polymer ?
#
loop_
_entity_poly.entity_id
_entity_poly.type
_entity_poly.pdbx_seq_one_letter_code
_entity_poly.pdbx_strand_id
1 'polypeptide(L)'
;MRVIRYTDADFAAQLARVTAPSSLFDPVIEQRTQAILDDVHARGDEALLELTEKFDGAKLSAEQLAVTQAETMTASLKADESLRAAVMEAEANIAAFAKKSRRKDWCMKNSHGANVGEKFDAFQHVGIY
;
A
#
# COMPACT_ATOMS: atom_id res chain seq x y z
N MET A 1 21.13 -14.02 -17.63
CA MET A 1 21.55 -13.45 -16.34
C MET A 1 22.73 -12.51 -16.58
N ARG A 2 22.67 -11.25 -16.12
CA ARG A 2 23.77 -10.30 -16.25
C ARG A 2 24.69 -10.46 -15.04
N VAL A 3 25.95 -10.82 -15.27
CA VAL A 3 26.96 -11.00 -14.21
C VAL A 3 27.95 -9.84 -14.29
N ILE A 4 28.18 -9.16 -13.17
CA ILE A 4 29.21 -8.11 -13.02
C ILE A 4 30.19 -8.60 -11.95
N ARG A 5 31.50 -8.34 -12.10
CA ARG A 5 32.50 -8.70 -11.09
C ARG A 5 33.12 -7.45 -10.49
N TYR A 6 33.30 -7.44 -9.17
CA TYR A 6 33.95 -6.33 -8.47
C TYR A 6 35.40 -6.08 -8.93
N THR A 7 36.00 -7.06 -9.61
CA THR A 7 37.35 -7.00 -10.19
C THR A 7 37.40 -6.40 -11.60
N ASP A 8 36.26 -6.21 -12.25
CA ASP A 8 36.23 -5.65 -13.61
C ASP A 8 36.64 -4.18 -13.56
N ALA A 9 37.46 -3.74 -14.52
CA ALA A 9 37.96 -2.35 -14.55
C ALA A 9 36.83 -1.32 -14.67
N ASP A 10 35.69 -1.70 -15.25
CA ASP A 10 34.49 -0.90 -15.40
C ASP A 10 33.40 -1.22 -14.35
N PHE A 11 33.73 -1.98 -13.29
CA PHE A 11 32.77 -2.42 -12.26
C PHE A 11 31.91 -1.29 -11.71
N ALA A 12 32.50 -0.13 -11.38
CA ALA A 12 31.76 1.02 -10.87
C ALA A 12 30.69 1.53 -11.86
N ALA A 13 31.02 1.57 -13.16
CA ALA A 13 30.09 1.97 -14.20
C ALA A 13 29.01 0.88 -14.45
N GLN A 14 29.40 -0.39 -14.38
CA GLN A 14 28.45 -1.50 -14.49
C GLN A 14 27.46 -1.53 -13.32
N LEU A 15 27.96 -1.35 -12.08
CA LEU A 15 27.16 -1.26 -10.86
C LEU A 15 26.19 -0.09 -10.96
N ALA A 16 26.68 1.11 -11.25
CA ALA A 16 25.86 2.32 -11.39
C ALA A 16 24.71 2.12 -12.40
N ARG A 17 24.95 1.38 -13.49
CA ARG A 17 23.91 1.09 -14.50
C ARG A 17 22.88 0.06 -14.05
N VAL A 18 23.26 -0.94 -13.26
CA VAL A 18 22.31 -1.97 -12.77
C VAL A 18 21.57 -1.52 -11.52
N THR A 19 22.14 -0.61 -10.75
CA THR A 19 21.50 0.05 -9.61
C THR A 19 20.89 1.40 -9.99
N ALA A 20 20.99 1.79 -11.27
CA ALA A 20 20.33 3.00 -11.75
C ALA A 20 18.84 2.83 -11.46
N PRO A 21 18.19 3.82 -10.83
CA PRO A 21 16.74 3.78 -10.70
C PRO A 21 16.16 3.66 -12.11
N SER A 22 15.20 2.76 -12.29
CA SER A 22 14.34 2.83 -13.47
C SER A 22 13.73 4.23 -13.54
N SER A 23 13.41 4.71 -14.74
CA SER A 23 12.69 5.98 -14.90
C SER A 23 11.32 5.85 -14.24
N LEU A 24 11.23 6.18 -12.95
CA LEU A 24 10.02 6.14 -12.14
C LEU A 24 9.04 7.27 -12.52
N PHE A 25 9.53 8.25 -13.29
CA PHE A 25 8.84 9.48 -13.65
C PHE A 25 8.87 9.64 -15.17
N ASP A 26 8.08 8.80 -15.84
CA ASP A 26 7.78 8.99 -17.26
C ASP A 26 6.71 10.09 -17.37
N PRO A 27 6.99 11.24 -18.01
CA PRO A 27 6.03 12.34 -18.12
C PRO A 27 4.71 11.93 -18.78
N VAL A 28 4.72 10.92 -19.65
CA VAL A 28 3.50 10.40 -20.29
C VAL A 28 2.65 9.63 -19.29
N ILE A 29 3.26 8.87 -18.38
CA ILE A 29 2.56 8.17 -17.31
C ILE A 29 1.95 9.19 -16.35
N GLU A 30 2.73 10.18 -15.93
CA GLU A 30 2.26 11.26 -15.05
C GLU A 30 1.06 12.00 -15.64
N GLN A 31 1.16 12.41 -16.91
CA GLN A 31 0.08 13.12 -17.58
C GLN A 31 -1.21 12.28 -17.68
N ARG A 32 -1.09 10.98 -17.97
CA ARG A 32 -2.23 10.07 -18.04
C ARG A 32 -2.87 9.84 -16.67
N THR A 33 -2.05 9.65 -15.63
CA THR A 33 -2.54 9.49 -14.27
C THR A 33 -3.24 10.76 -13.78
N GLN A 34 -2.70 11.95 -14.08
CA GLN A 34 -3.33 13.21 -13.73
C GLN A 34 -4.73 13.33 -14.35
N ALA A 35 -4.87 12.98 -15.64
CA ALA A 35 -6.17 13.00 -16.30
C ALA A 35 -7.20 12.05 -15.64
N ILE A 36 -6.75 10.87 -15.18
CA ILE A 36 -7.59 9.93 -14.44
C ILE A 36 -8.04 10.52 -13.09
N LEU A 37 -7.11 11.12 -12.35
CA LEU A 37 -7.41 11.74 -11.06
C LEU A 37 -8.40 12.90 -11.20
N ASP A 38 -8.20 13.76 -12.20
CA ASP A 38 -9.08 14.91 -12.48
C ASP A 38 -10.50 14.44 -12.84
N ASP A 39 -10.61 13.36 -13.62
CA ASP A 39 -11.88 12.80 -14.05
C ASP A 39 -12.65 12.14 -12.89
N VAL A 40 -11.96 11.34 -12.06
CA VAL A 40 -12.55 10.77 -10.84
C VAL A 40 -12.94 11.86 -9.85
N HIS A 41 -12.16 12.93 -9.74
CA HIS A 41 -12.52 14.07 -8.89
C HIS A 41 -13.80 14.78 -9.37
N ALA A 42 -13.96 14.92 -10.68
CA ALA A 42 -15.10 15.62 -11.26
C ALA A 42 -16.39 14.79 -11.31
N ARG A 43 -16.29 13.48 -11.60
CA ARG A 43 -17.44 12.59 -11.85
C ARG A 43 -17.67 11.51 -10.81
N GLY A 44 -16.73 11.28 -9.89
CA GLY A 44 -16.85 10.27 -8.84
C GLY A 44 -17.03 8.86 -9.40
N ASP A 45 -18.04 8.15 -8.88
CA ASP A 45 -18.31 6.73 -9.21
C ASP A 45 -18.52 6.48 -10.71
N GLU A 46 -19.06 7.44 -11.46
CA GLU A 46 -19.25 7.29 -12.91
C GLU A 46 -17.90 7.08 -13.62
N ALA A 47 -16.90 7.91 -13.29
CA ALA A 47 -15.55 7.76 -13.82
C ALA A 47 -14.89 6.48 -13.30
N LEU A 48 -15.06 6.15 -12.02
CA LEU A 48 -14.51 4.91 -11.46
C LEU A 48 -15.03 3.67 -12.20
N LEU A 49 -16.34 3.56 -12.43
CA LEU A 49 -16.94 2.43 -13.12
C LEU A 49 -16.46 2.32 -14.57
N GLU A 50 -16.35 3.45 -15.29
CA GLU A 50 -15.82 3.49 -16.65
C GLU A 50 -14.35 3.02 -16.69
N LEU A 51 -13.53 3.50 -15.75
CA LEU A 51 -12.11 3.15 -15.67
C LEU A 51 -11.90 1.69 -15.24
N THR A 52 -12.73 1.17 -14.33
CA THR A 52 -12.73 -0.23 -13.92
C THR A 52 -13.11 -1.15 -15.10
N GLU A 53 -14.14 -0.82 -15.88
CA GLU A 53 -14.46 -1.61 -17.09
C GLU A 53 -13.33 -1.53 -18.12
N LYS A 54 -12.71 -0.36 -18.29
CA LYS A 54 -11.63 -0.14 -19.25
C LYS A 54 -10.33 -0.88 -18.90
N PHE A 55 -9.88 -0.81 -17.65
CA PHE A 55 -8.57 -1.32 -17.24
C PHE A 55 -8.63 -2.73 -16.65
N ASP A 56 -9.71 -3.07 -15.95
CA ASP A 56 -9.86 -4.35 -15.26
C ASP A 56 -10.81 -5.30 -16.02
N GLY A 57 -11.59 -4.79 -16.98
CA GLY A 57 -12.57 -5.57 -17.74
C GLY A 57 -13.83 -5.92 -16.93
N ALA A 58 -14.00 -5.34 -15.74
CA ALA A 58 -15.11 -5.63 -14.85
C ALA A 58 -16.23 -4.59 -15.01
N LYS A 59 -17.42 -5.04 -15.38
CA LYS A 59 -18.61 -4.19 -15.45
C LYS A 59 -19.42 -4.27 -14.16
N LEU A 60 -19.44 -3.18 -13.41
CA LEU A 60 -20.07 -3.08 -12.09
C LEU A 60 -21.13 -1.97 -12.07
N SER A 61 -22.02 -2.01 -11.08
CA SER A 61 -22.78 -0.84 -10.63
C SER A 61 -22.10 -0.19 -9.41
N ALA A 62 -22.50 1.03 -9.06
CA ALA A 62 -21.94 1.75 -7.92
C ALA A 62 -22.08 0.96 -6.60
N GLU A 63 -23.19 0.23 -6.42
CA GLU A 63 -23.43 -0.60 -5.24
C GLU A 63 -22.53 -1.83 -5.17
N GLN A 64 -21.88 -2.20 -6.28
CA GLN A 64 -20.97 -3.35 -6.38
C GLN A 64 -19.49 -2.97 -6.24
N LEU A 65 -19.17 -1.68 -6.10
CA LEU A 65 -17.80 -1.22 -5.83
C LEU A 65 -17.28 -1.72 -4.48
N ALA A 66 -18.16 -1.81 -3.48
CA ALA A 66 -17.83 -2.32 -2.16
C ALA A 66 -18.10 -3.82 -2.08
N VAL A 67 -17.07 -4.60 -1.73
CA VAL A 67 -17.23 -6.03 -1.43
C VAL A 67 -18.08 -6.20 -0.18
N THR A 68 -19.11 -7.02 -0.28
CA THR A 68 -20.05 -7.26 0.81
C THR A 68 -19.51 -8.23 1.85
N GLN A 69 -20.07 -8.18 3.06
CA GLN A 69 -19.76 -9.15 4.11
C GLN A 69 -20.09 -10.58 3.68
N ALA A 70 -21.20 -10.76 2.95
CA ALA A 70 -21.63 -12.06 2.44
C ALA A 70 -20.63 -12.65 1.44
N GLU A 71 -20.09 -11.83 0.53
CA GLU A 71 -19.05 -12.26 -0.41
C GLU A 71 -17.76 -12.64 0.32
N THR A 72 -17.36 -11.86 1.31
CA THR A 72 -16.17 -12.15 2.14
C THR A 72 -16.32 -13.47 2.89
N MET A 73 -17.48 -13.72 3.50
CA MET A 73 -17.78 -14.98 4.20
C MET A 73 -17.80 -16.16 3.22
N THR A 74 -18.41 -15.98 2.06
CA THR A 74 -18.46 -17.01 1.02
C THR A 74 -17.06 -17.36 0.51
N ALA A 75 -16.19 -16.37 0.30
CA ALA A 75 -14.81 -16.58 -0.10
C ALA A 75 -14.02 -17.33 0.98
N SER A 76 -14.21 -16.96 2.26
CA SER A 76 -13.58 -17.65 3.39
C SER A 76 -14.00 -19.13 3.47
N LEU A 77 -15.28 -19.44 3.27
CA LEU A 77 -15.77 -20.83 3.26
C LEU A 77 -15.27 -21.65 2.06
N LYS A 78 -14.93 -21.00 0.94
CA LYS A 78 -14.31 -21.65 -0.23
C LYS A 78 -12.83 -21.94 -0.04
N ALA A 79 -12.15 -21.22 0.86
CA ALA A 79 -10.75 -21.48 1.17
C ALA A 79 -10.61 -22.78 1.97
N ASP A 80 -9.66 -23.61 1.56
CA ASP A 80 -9.35 -24.84 2.29
C ASP A 80 -8.81 -24.53 3.69
N GLU A 81 -8.89 -25.53 4.56
CA GLU A 81 -8.49 -25.40 5.96
C GLU A 81 -7.02 -25.03 6.13
N SER A 82 -6.14 -25.54 5.27
CA SER A 82 -4.70 -25.26 5.35
C SER A 82 -4.39 -23.81 5.02
N LEU A 83 -5.05 -23.24 4.01
CA LEU A 83 -4.92 -21.83 3.66
C LEU A 83 -5.45 -20.93 4.78
N ARG A 84 -6.61 -21.25 5.35
CA ARG A 84 -7.17 -20.48 6.47
C ARG A 84 -6.25 -20.51 7.69
N ALA A 85 -5.69 -21.67 8.03
CA ALA A 85 -4.74 -21.80 9.13
C ALA A 85 -3.47 -20.96 8.90
N ALA A 86 -2.91 -21.00 7.69
CA ALA A 86 -1.72 -20.23 7.34
C ALA A 86 -1.97 -18.71 7.41
N VAL A 87 -3.12 -18.23 6.94
CA VAL A 87 -3.49 -16.81 7.03
C VAL A 87 -3.67 -16.38 8.48
N MET A 88 -4.34 -17.19 9.31
CA MET A 88 -4.51 -16.90 10.74
C MET A 88 -3.18 -16.85 11.51
N GLU A 89 -2.23 -17.74 11.17
CA GLU A 89 -0.89 -17.71 11.76
C GLU A 89 -0.13 -16.44 11.35
N ALA A 90 -0.18 -16.07 10.07
CA ALA A 90 0.44 -14.84 9.59
C ALA A 90 -0.15 -13.60 10.26
N GLU A 91 -1.48 -13.52 10.38
CA GLU A 91 -2.19 -12.45 11.09
C GLU A 91 -1.71 -12.34 12.54
N ALA A 92 -1.67 -13.45 13.28
CA ALA A 92 -1.24 -13.47 14.67
C ALA A 92 0.19 -12.96 14.85
N ASN A 93 1.10 -13.38 13.97
CA ASN A 93 2.50 -12.96 14.00
C ASN A 93 2.67 -11.48 13.67
N ILE A 94 1.99 -10.98 12.63
CA ILE A 94 2.01 -9.56 12.24
C ILE A 94 1.43 -8.70 13.37
N ALA A 95 0.29 -9.09 13.93
CA ALA A 95 -0.37 -8.36 15.00
C ALA A 95 0.49 -8.31 16.28
N ALA A 96 1.14 -9.43 16.64
CA ALA A 96 2.04 -9.48 17.80
C ALA A 96 3.23 -8.52 17.63
N PHE A 97 3.85 -8.52 16.44
CA PHE A 97 4.95 -7.60 16.13
C PHE A 97 4.49 -6.14 16.14
N ALA A 98 3.41 -5.82 15.43
CA ALA A 98 2.87 -4.45 15.35
C ALA A 98 2.50 -3.90 16.75
N LYS A 99 1.88 -4.74 17.59
CA LYS A 99 1.53 -4.38 18.97
C LYS A 99 2.76 -4.09 19.83
N LYS A 100 3.84 -4.85 19.66
CA LYS A 100 5.10 -4.62 20.38
C LYS A 100 5.80 -3.33 19.93
N SER A 101 5.69 -3.00 18.65
CA SER A 101 6.32 -1.81 18.03
C SER A 101 5.53 -0.51 18.22
N ARG A 102 4.33 -0.57 18.82
CA ARG A 102 3.47 0.61 19.02
C ARG A 102 4.12 1.61 19.98
N ARG A 103 4.31 2.84 19.50
CA ARG A 103 4.78 3.98 20.31
C ARG A 103 3.74 4.30 21.40
N LYS A 104 4.23 4.67 22.58
CA LYS A 104 3.40 5.06 23.72
C LYS A 104 3.57 6.55 23.96
N ASP A 105 2.47 7.19 24.31
CA ASP A 105 2.48 8.56 24.80
C ASP A 105 3.42 8.68 25.99
N TRP A 106 4.08 9.82 26.09
CA TRP A 106 4.92 10.15 27.24
C TRP A 106 4.86 11.63 27.54
N CYS A 107 5.12 11.97 28.79
CA CYS A 107 5.19 13.34 29.27
C CYS A 107 6.21 13.43 30.41
N MET A 108 6.92 14.55 30.50
CA MET A 108 7.84 14.85 31.58
C MET A 108 7.89 16.36 31.87
N LYS A 109 8.49 16.73 33.00
CA LYS A 109 8.92 18.11 33.24
C LYS A 109 10.34 18.31 32.74
N ASN A 110 10.59 19.38 32.00
CA ASN A 110 11.94 19.78 31.60
C ASN A 110 12.66 20.55 32.72
N SER A 111 13.94 20.89 32.50
CA SER A 111 14.78 21.66 33.45
C SER A 111 14.24 23.05 33.79
N HIS A 112 13.32 23.59 33.00
CA HIS A 112 12.69 24.89 33.21
C HIS A 112 11.29 24.77 33.84
N GLY A 113 10.84 23.56 34.20
CA GLY A 113 9.56 23.30 34.85
C GLY A 113 8.34 23.17 33.93
N ALA A 114 8.52 23.24 32.61
CA ALA A 114 7.45 23.05 31.63
C ALA A 114 7.14 21.56 31.41
N ASN A 115 5.87 21.24 31.15
CA ASN A 115 5.46 19.89 30.73
C ASN A 115 5.71 19.72 29.23
N VAL A 116 6.44 18.67 28.84
CA VAL A 116 6.77 18.34 27.44
C VAL A 116 6.51 16.86 27.19
N GLY A 117 6.19 16.47 25.95
CA GLY A 117 5.83 15.10 25.61
C GLY A 117 5.54 14.88 24.13
N GLU A 118 5.32 13.61 23.77
CA GLU A 118 4.75 13.21 22.48
C GLU A 118 3.43 12.46 22.74
N LYS A 119 2.46 12.69 21.86
CA LYS A 119 1.18 11.98 21.81
C LYS A 119 1.02 11.30 20.45
N PHE A 120 0.56 10.06 20.45
CA PHE A 120 0.39 9.22 19.27
C PHE A 120 -1.07 8.81 19.11
N ASP A 121 -1.81 9.54 18.28
CA ASP A 121 -3.19 9.21 17.89
C ASP A 121 -3.23 8.41 16.58
N ALA A 122 -4.23 7.54 16.43
CA ALA A 122 -4.44 6.79 15.20
C ALA A 122 -5.06 7.68 14.11
N PHE A 123 -4.75 7.38 12.85
CA PHE A 123 -5.51 7.93 11.72
C PHE A 123 -6.97 7.47 11.80
N GLN A 124 -7.90 8.37 11.46
CA GLN A 124 -9.33 8.06 11.46
C GLN A 124 -9.70 7.10 10.32
N HIS A 125 -9.06 7.27 9.16
CA HIS A 125 -9.26 6.43 7.97
C HIS A 125 -7.92 6.23 7.26
N VAL A 126 -7.72 5.02 6.72
CA VAL A 126 -6.53 4.66 5.92
C VAL A 126 -7.02 3.86 4.72
N GLY A 127 -6.61 4.28 3.52
CA GLY A 127 -6.78 3.49 2.30
C GLY A 127 -5.56 2.59 2.10
N ILE A 128 -5.80 1.32 1.74
CA ILE A 128 -4.75 0.34 1.42
C ILE A 128 -4.98 -0.08 -0.03
N TYR A 129 -4.01 0.23 -0.90
CA TYR A 129 -3.98 -0.16 -2.31
C TYR A 129 -3.13 -1.42 -2.48
#